data_AF-A0A0B6Y069-F1
#
_entry.id   AF-A0A0B6Y069-F1
#
_cell.length_a   1.000
_cell.length_b   1.000
_cell.length_c   1.000
_cell.angle_alpha   90.00
_cell.angle_beta   90.00
_cell.angle_gamma   90.00
#
_symmetry.space_group_name_H-M   'P 1'
#
loop_
_entity.id
_entity.type
_entity.pdbx_description
1 polymer ?
#
loop_
_entity_poly.entity_id
_entity_poly.type
_entity_poly.pdbx_seq_one_letter_code
_entity_poly.pdbx_strand_id
1 'polypeptide(L)'
;AECNQQKRCVLITRNIQDLKNYTQDPKTQTFAEVRFDSKKDLYEMDTDSANMLMKMINRVKRFVSEDNIIHHDVLWRYEDVIHPKLHEEYLNSLCEKLYSVCIRLIDQGVSENDLPRASEDAEQHWYRCAYLASQPFSQESILSALKEYVTGSLTTPLVVYGTSGCDKSKMISNLAFKVKEIRSSDYIVVIRYIGLTA
;
A
#
# COMPACT_ATOMS: atom_id res chain seq x y z
N ALA A 1 14.90 -18.71 -14.40
CA ALA A 1 13.52 -18.67 -13.89
C ALA A 1 12.73 -17.72 -14.79
N GLU A 2 11.80 -18.24 -15.59
CA GLU A 2 10.90 -17.39 -16.38
C GLU A 2 10.06 -16.55 -15.40
N CYS A 3 10.22 -15.23 -15.47
CA CYS A 3 9.42 -14.30 -14.69
C CYS A 3 7.98 -14.42 -15.18
N ASN A 4 7.14 -15.16 -14.45
CA ASN A 4 5.72 -15.27 -14.76
C ASN A 4 5.02 -13.94 -14.39
N GLN A 5 5.20 -12.93 -15.25
CA GLN A 5 4.67 -11.57 -15.08
C GLN A 5 3.15 -11.56 -14.89
N GLN A 6 2.46 -12.56 -15.44
CA GLN A 6 1.01 -12.72 -15.31
C GLN A 6 0.54 -12.91 -13.86
N LYS A 7 1.42 -13.40 -12.98
CA LYS A 7 1.14 -13.65 -11.55
C LYS A 7 1.62 -12.54 -10.62
N ARG A 8 2.06 -11.39 -11.12
CA ARG A 8 2.62 -10.30 -10.27
C ARG A 8 1.92 -8.95 -10.44
N CYS A 9 1.02 -8.85 -11.41
CA CYS A 9 0.32 -7.62 -11.73
C CYS A 9 -1.18 -7.79 -11.51
N VAL A 10 -1.83 -6.72 -11.06
CA VAL A 10 -3.30 -6.61 -10.97
C VAL A 10 -3.75 -5.59 -12.01
N LEU A 11 -4.79 -5.92 -12.76
CA LEU A 11 -5.42 -5.00 -13.69
C LEU A 11 -6.79 -4.60 -13.13
N ILE A 12 -6.92 -3.34 -12.74
CA ILE A 12 -8.19 -2.77 -12.30
C ILE A 12 -8.70 -1.87 -13.41
N THR A 13 -9.92 -2.14 -13.86
CA THR A 13 -10.61 -1.33 -14.87
C THR A 13 -11.95 -0.88 -14.34
N ARG A 14 -12.34 0.32 -14.73
CA ARG A 14 -13.70 0.82 -14.48
C ARG A 14 -14.29 1.36 -15.77
N ASN A 15 -15.58 1.14 -15.97
CA ASN A 15 -16.36 1.71 -17.05
C ASN A 15 -17.38 2.67 -16.46
N ILE A 16 -17.43 3.89 -16.99
CA ILE A 16 -18.38 4.92 -16.56
C ILE A 16 -19.59 4.85 -17.49
N GLN A 17 -20.68 4.23 -17.04
CA GLN A 17 -21.77 3.81 -17.93
C GLN A 17 -22.60 4.97 -18.47
N ASP A 18 -22.79 6.00 -17.65
CA ASP A 18 -23.64 7.16 -17.93
C ASP A 18 -22.87 8.36 -18.47
N LEU A 19 -21.60 8.17 -18.88
CA LEU A 19 -20.74 9.26 -19.36
C LEU A 19 -21.37 10.03 -20.53
N LYS A 20 -22.13 9.33 -21.38
CA LYS A 20 -22.86 9.92 -22.52
C LYS A 20 -23.94 10.92 -22.10
N ASN A 21 -24.45 10.84 -20.87
CA ASN A 21 -25.48 11.75 -20.38
C ASN A 21 -24.93 13.15 -20.07
N TYR A 22 -23.60 13.29 -20.01
CA TYR A 22 -22.93 14.54 -19.67
C TYR A 22 -22.38 15.28 -20.89
N THR A 23 -22.56 14.81 -22.13
CA THR A 23 -21.87 15.42 -23.29
C THR A 23 -22.18 16.90 -23.52
N GLN A 24 -23.35 17.37 -23.08
CA GLN A 24 -23.74 18.79 -23.19
C GLN A 24 -23.25 19.64 -22.02
N ASP A 25 -22.68 19.04 -20.98
CA ASP A 25 -22.18 19.78 -19.84
C ASP A 25 -20.85 20.48 -20.19
N PRO A 26 -20.70 21.79 -19.91
CA PRO A 26 -19.47 22.54 -20.20
C PRO A 26 -18.21 21.94 -19.58
N LYS A 27 -18.31 21.24 -18.45
CA LYS A 27 -17.15 20.63 -17.78
C LYS A 27 -16.78 19.27 -18.35
N THR A 28 -17.57 18.68 -19.24
CA THR A 28 -17.29 17.32 -19.75
C THR A 28 -15.95 17.20 -20.45
N GLN A 29 -15.50 18.27 -21.12
CA GLN A 29 -14.17 18.33 -21.73
C GLN A 29 -13.01 18.18 -20.73
N THR A 30 -13.26 18.36 -19.42
CA THR A 30 -12.23 18.20 -18.37
C THR A 30 -11.99 16.75 -17.96
N PHE A 31 -12.95 15.85 -18.23
CA PHE A 31 -12.90 14.46 -17.79
C PHE A 31 -13.26 13.43 -18.86
N ALA A 32 -13.71 13.87 -20.04
CA ALA A 32 -14.05 13.03 -21.16
C ALA A 32 -13.67 13.70 -22.49
N GLU A 33 -13.23 12.88 -23.44
CA GLU A 33 -12.98 13.31 -24.80
C GLU A 33 -14.31 13.38 -25.57
N VAL A 34 -14.69 14.59 -25.96
CA VAL A 34 -15.90 14.87 -26.72
C VAL A 34 -15.55 15.57 -28.02
N ARG A 35 -16.30 15.24 -29.07
CA ARG A 35 -16.19 15.82 -30.40
C ARG A 35 -17.49 16.55 -30.73
N PHE A 36 -17.37 17.74 -31.31
CA PHE A 36 -18.52 18.48 -31.81
C PHE A 36 -18.97 17.91 -33.16
N ASP A 37 -20.23 17.47 -33.26
CA ASP A 37 -20.85 17.04 -34.51
C ASP A 37 -21.61 18.22 -35.14
N SER A 38 -21.00 18.84 -36.15
CA SER A 38 -21.57 19.98 -36.86
C SER A 38 -22.87 19.67 -37.62
N LYS A 39 -23.20 18.39 -37.86
CA LYS A 39 -24.46 18.01 -38.53
C LYS A 39 -25.64 17.96 -37.56
N LYS A 40 -25.38 17.65 -36.29
CA LYS A 40 -26.38 17.53 -35.23
C LYS A 40 -26.40 18.71 -34.29
N ASP A 41 -25.40 19.59 -34.38
CA ASP A 41 -25.19 20.75 -33.50
C ASP A 41 -25.08 20.34 -32.02
N LEU A 42 -24.42 19.21 -31.76
CA LEU A 42 -24.29 18.61 -30.43
C LEU A 42 -22.88 18.03 -30.21
N TYR A 43 -22.44 18.01 -28.95
CA TYR A 43 -21.26 17.24 -28.54
C TYR A 43 -21.58 15.76 -28.39
N GLU A 44 -20.73 14.92 -28.95
CA GLU A 44 -20.77 13.47 -28.82
C GLU A 44 -19.46 12.95 -28.22
N MET A 45 -19.50 11.76 -27.61
CA MET A 45 -18.30 11.10 -27.10
C MET A 45 -17.37 10.72 -28.26
N ASP A 46 -16.07 10.95 -28.12
CA ASP A 46 -15.13 10.54 -29.14
C ASP A 46 -14.99 9.01 -29.18
N THR A 47 -15.47 8.43 -30.28
CA THR A 47 -15.49 6.97 -30.45
C THR A 47 -14.11 6.40 -30.78
N ASP A 48 -13.23 7.20 -31.40
CA ASP A 48 -11.91 6.74 -31.82
C ASP A 48 -11.03 6.47 -30.60
N SER A 49 -10.99 7.41 -29.65
CA SER A 49 -10.29 7.26 -28.39
C SER A 49 -10.89 6.16 -27.50
N ALA A 50 -12.22 6.04 -27.45
CA ALA A 50 -12.87 4.93 -26.75
C ALA A 50 -12.44 3.56 -27.34
N ASN A 51 -12.35 3.46 -28.66
CA ASN A 51 -11.86 2.27 -29.34
C ASN A 51 -10.38 2.00 -29.08
N MET A 52 -9.54 3.04 -29.05
CA MET A 52 -8.12 2.90 -28.69
C MET A 52 -7.94 2.41 -27.25
N LEU A 53 -8.70 2.96 -26.30
CA LEU A 53 -8.70 2.52 -24.91
C LEU A 53 -9.10 1.04 -24.79
N MET A 54 -10.16 0.62 -25.46
CA MET A 54 -10.59 -0.79 -25.47
C MET A 54 -9.53 -1.72 -26.07
N LYS A 55 -8.86 -1.31 -27.16
CA LYS A 55 -7.73 -2.06 -27.73
C LYS A 55 -6.58 -2.20 -26.74
N MET A 56 -6.24 -1.13 -26.02
CA MET A 56 -5.19 -1.15 -24.99
C MET A 56 -5.56 -2.09 -23.85
N ILE A 57 -6.77 -1.99 -23.30
CA ILE A 57 -7.26 -2.87 -22.23
C ILE A 57 -7.17 -4.34 -22.67
N ASN A 58 -7.68 -4.68 -23.85
CA ASN A 58 -7.65 -6.04 -24.37
C ASN A 58 -6.22 -6.56 -24.61
N ARG A 59 -5.28 -5.67 -24.94
CA ARG A 59 -3.87 -6.04 -25.03
C ARG A 59 -3.27 -6.33 -23.65
N VAL A 60 -3.53 -5.48 -22.65
CA VAL A 60 -3.01 -5.64 -21.28
C VAL A 60 -3.57 -6.89 -20.60
N LYS A 61 -4.85 -7.23 -20.84
CA LYS A 61 -5.47 -8.46 -20.31
C LYS A 61 -4.68 -9.74 -20.65
N ARG A 62 -4.01 -9.79 -21.80
CA ARG A 62 -3.18 -10.96 -22.21
C ARG A 62 -1.94 -11.16 -21.35
N PHE A 63 -1.51 -10.12 -20.63
CA PHE A 63 -0.32 -10.13 -19.78
C PHE A 63 -0.65 -10.31 -18.29
N VAL A 64 -1.92 -10.46 -17.93
CA VAL A 64 -2.40 -10.55 -16.54
C VAL A 64 -3.28 -11.80 -16.41
N SER A 65 -3.15 -12.53 -15.30
CA SER A 65 -4.04 -13.66 -15.03
C SER A 65 -5.49 -13.18 -14.84
N GLU A 66 -6.48 -13.94 -15.30
CA GLU A 66 -7.90 -13.61 -15.13
C GLU A 66 -8.27 -13.37 -13.66
N ASP A 67 -7.70 -14.12 -12.73
CA ASP A 67 -7.91 -13.95 -11.28
C ASP A 67 -7.36 -12.62 -10.73
N ASN A 68 -6.51 -11.93 -11.51
CA ASN A 68 -5.93 -10.64 -11.18
C ASN A 68 -6.63 -9.48 -11.93
N ILE A 69 -7.71 -9.76 -12.68
CA ILE A 69 -8.48 -8.74 -13.39
C ILE A 69 -9.71 -8.37 -12.56
N ILE A 70 -9.80 -7.11 -12.18
CA ILE A 70 -10.94 -6.54 -11.48
C ILE A 70 -11.62 -5.53 -12.40
N HIS A 71 -12.91 -5.72 -12.63
CA HIS A 71 -13.72 -4.82 -13.44
C HIS A 71 -14.90 -4.28 -12.63
N HIS A 72 -15.19 -3.00 -12.81
CA HIS A 72 -16.36 -2.34 -12.24
C HIS A 72 -17.07 -1.49 -13.28
N ASP A 73 -18.38 -1.61 -13.31
CA ASP A 73 -19.26 -0.64 -13.93
C ASP A 73 -19.72 0.36 -12.87
N VAL A 74 -19.56 1.65 -13.13
CA VAL A 74 -19.84 2.72 -12.16
C VAL A 74 -20.62 3.82 -12.86
N LEU A 75 -21.59 4.39 -12.15
CA LEU A 75 -22.27 5.60 -12.58
C LEU A 75 -21.46 6.81 -12.10
N TRP A 76 -21.30 7.82 -12.92
CA TRP A 76 -20.68 9.07 -12.52
C TRP A 76 -21.73 9.98 -11.93
N ARG A 77 -21.45 10.60 -10.78
CA ARG A 77 -22.31 11.66 -10.27
C ARG A 77 -21.60 12.97 -10.51
N TYR A 78 -22.10 13.77 -11.44
CA TYR A 78 -21.41 14.98 -11.91
C TYR A 78 -20.97 15.94 -10.78
N GLU A 79 -21.77 16.10 -9.72
CA GLU A 79 -21.44 17.01 -8.60
C GLU A 79 -20.29 16.48 -7.72
N ASP A 80 -20.30 15.19 -7.40
CA ASP A 80 -19.38 14.59 -6.42
C ASP A 80 -18.37 13.62 -7.02
N VAL A 81 -18.41 13.44 -8.35
CA VAL A 81 -17.70 12.40 -9.11
C VAL A 81 -18.03 11.00 -8.57
N ILE A 82 -17.26 10.54 -7.58
CA ILE A 82 -17.48 9.30 -6.83
C ILE A 82 -17.81 9.69 -5.39
N HIS A 83 -19.09 9.84 -5.10
CA HIS A 83 -19.58 10.12 -3.76
C HIS A 83 -19.42 8.89 -2.82
N PRO A 84 -18.80 9.02 -1.63
CA PRO A 84 -18.51 7.89 -0.74
C PRO A 84 -19.72 7.05 -0.32
N LYS A 85 -20.87 7.68 -0.06
CA LYS A 85 -22.10 6.98 0.34
C LYS A 85 -22.87 6.37 -0.82
N LEU A 86 -22.83 7.02 -1.99
CA LEU A 86 -23.64 6.57 -3.14
C LEU A 86 -22.93 5.47 -3.92
N HIS A 87 -21.60 5.44 -3.83
CA HIS A 87 -20.75 4.42 -4.43
C HIS A 87 -20.16 3.49 -3.37
N GLU A 88 -20.78 3.40 -2.19
CA GLU A 88 -20.29 2.59 -1.08
C GLU A 88 -20.07 1.13 -1.51
N GLU A 89 -21.02 0.54 -2.22
CA GLU A 89 -20.91 -0.83 -2.74
C GLU A 89 -19.70 -0.99 -3.68
N TYR A 90 -19.51 -0.06 -4.62
CA TYR A 90 -18.35 -0.06 -5.52
C TYR A 90 -17.03 0.07 -4.75
N LEU A 91 -16.95 1.03 -3.82
CA LEU A 91 -15.74 1.30 -3.05
C LEU A 91 -15.39 0.12 -2.14
N ASN A 92 -16.37 -0.44 -1.44
CA ASN A 92 -16.17 -1.62 -0.60
C ASN A 92 -15.72 -2.81 -1.44
N SER A 93 -16.40 -3.08 -2.57
CA SER A 93 -16.02 -4.18 -3.47
C SER A 93 -14.61 -4.01 -4.04
N LEU A 94 -14.24 -2.79 -4.43
CA LEU A 94 -12.90 -2.48 -4.92
C LEU A 94 -11.84 -2.72 -3.83
N CYS A 95 -12.07 -2.19 -2.63
CA CYS A 95 -11.15 -2.35 -1.50
C CYS A 95 -10.97 -3.81 -1.10
N GLU A 96 -12.05 -4.57 -0.98
CA GLU A 96 -12.02 -6.00 -0.61
C GLU A 96 -11.33 -6.85 -1.67
N LYS A 97 -11.65 -6.65 -2.96
CA LYS A 97 -11.01 -7.38 -4.06
C LYS A 97 -9.54 -7.03 -4.20
N LEU A 98 -9.18 -5.75 -4.08
CA LEU A 98 -7.78 -5.33 -4.11
C LEU A 98 -7.02 -5.95 -2.93
N TYR A 99 -7.57 -5.88 -1.72
CA TYR A 99 -6.94 -6.42 -0.52
C TYR A 99 -6.71 -7.93 -0.64
N SER A 100 -7.73 -8.70 -1.02
CA SER A 100 -7.65 -10.15 -1.18
C SER A 100 -6.68 -10.56 -2.29
N VAL A 101 -6.67 -9.86 -3.43
CA VAL A 101 -5.70 -10.11 -4.50
C VAL A 101 -4.28 -9.78 -4.04
N CYS A 102 -4.06 -8.66 -3.34
CA CYS A 102 -2.75 -8.33 -2.79
C CYS A 102 -2.23 -9.40 -1.84
N ILE A 103 -3.05 -9.88 -0.88
CA ILE A 103 -2.68 -10.99 0.00
C ILE A 103 -2.30 -12.21 -0.83
N ARG A 104 -3.17 -12.64 -1.74
CA ARG A 104 -2.90 -13.82 -2.57
C ARG A 104 -1.61 -13.69 -3.38
N LEU A 105 -1.31 -12.51 -3.93
CA LEU A 105 -0.09 -12.28 -4.69
C LEU A 105 1.16 -12.28 -3.80
N ILE A 106 1.05 -11.75 -2.58
CA ILE A 106 2.11 -11.83 -1.58
C ILE A 106 2.34 -13.30 -1.20
N ASP A 107 1.29 -14.03 -0.83
CA ASP A 107 1.38 -15.45 -0.45
C ASP A 107 1.96 -16.31 -1.57
N GLN A 108 1.58 -16.05 -2.83
CA GLN A 108 2.14 -16.73 -4.00
C GLN A 108 3.57 -16.29 -4.33
N GLY A 109 3.94 -15.06 -3.96
CA GLY A 109 5.27 -14.48 -4.17
C GLY A 109 6.26 -14.88 -3.09
N VAL A 110 5.79 -15.20 -1.89
CA VAL A 110 6.58 -15.80 -0.81
C VAL A 110 6.64 -17.30 -1.07
N SER A 111 7.53 -17.71 -2.00
CA SER A 111 8.00 -19.10 -2.01
C SER A 111 8.68 -19.37 -0.67
N GLU A 112 8.49 -20.55 -0.07
CA GLU A 112 9.27 -20.97 1.13
C GLU A 112 10.80 -20.85 0.91
N ASN A 113 11.24 -20.78 -0.35
CA ASN A 113 12.62 -20.56 -0.76
C ASN A 113 13.05 -19.09 -0.97
N ASP A 114 12.15 -18.10 -0.89
CA ASP A 114 12.42 -16.65 -1.08
C ASP A 114 12.61 -15.88 0.24
N LEU A 115 12.49 -16.54 1.39
CA LEU A 115 12.98 -16.06 2.70
C LEU A 115 14.41 -15.47 2.70
N PRO A 116 15.39 -15.90 1.85
CA PRO A 116 16.74 -15.36 1.88
C PRO A 116 16.83 -13.85 1.58
N ARG A 117 15.91 -13.27 0.80
CA ARG A 117 15.97 -11.83 0.49
C ARG A 117 15.35 -10.95 1.58
N ALA A 118 14.27 -11.43 2.21
CA ALA A 118 13.79 -10.83 3.46
C ALA A 118 14.84 -10.98 4.58
N SER A 119 15.71 -12.01 4.50
CA SER A 119 16.84 -12.21 5.40
C SER A 119 17.85 -11.07 5.32
N GLU A 120 18.23 -10.57 4.14
CA GLU A 120 19.32 -9.57 4.06
C GLU A 120 18.98 -8.24 4.75
N ASP A 121 17.80 -7.66 4.48
CA ASP A 121 17.35 -6.44 5.15
C ASP A 121 17.13 -6.66 6.66
N ALA A 122 16.54 -7.80 7.02
CA ALA A 122 16.34 -8.17 8.42
C ALA A 122 17.68 -8.40 9.14
N GLU A 123 18.66 -9.01 8.48
CA GLU A 123 20.02 -9.23 8.95
C GLU A 123 20.76 -7.91 9.14
N GLN A 124 20.62 -6.96 8.21
CA GLN A 124 21.22 -5.63 8.35
C GLN A 124 20.63 -4.87 9.54
N HIS A 125 19.30 -4.88 9.70
CA HIS A 125 18.64 -4.29 10.87
C HIS A 125 19.03 -5.01 12.17
N TRP A 126 19.13 -6.34 12.15
CA TRP A 126 19.58 -7.14 13.28
C TRP A 126 21.03 -6.81 13.66
N TYR A 127 21.95 -6.80 12.70
CA TYR A 127 23.35 -6.47 12.91
C TYR A 127 23.51 -5.06 13.48
N ARG A 128 22.75 -4.09 12.95
CA ARG A 128 22.73 -2.73 13.50
C ARG A 128 22.22 -2.73 14.94
N CYS A 129 21.15 -3.45 15.22
CA CYS A 129 20.59 -3.54 16.56
C CYS A 129 21.58 -4.16 17.54
N ALA A 130 22.18 -5.29 17.18
CA ALA A 130 23.19 -5.97 17.98
C ALA A 130 24.41 -5.07 18.24
N TYR A 131 24.92 -4.40 17.19
CA TYR A 131 26.03 -3.47 17.31
C TYR A 131 25.72 -2.30 18.25
N LEU A 132 24.55 -1.68 18.14
CA LEU A 132 24.17 -0.58 19.02
C LEU A 132 23.93 -1.05 20.46
N ALA A 133 23.32 -2.22 20.64
CA ALA A 133 23.09 -2.80 21.96
C ALA A 133 24.40 -3.18 22.68
N SER A 134 25.45 -3.57 21.94
CA SER A 134 26.75 -3.88 22.53
C SER A 134 27.53 -2.66 23.01
N GLN A 135 27.12 -1.44 22.63
CA GLN A 135 27.78 -0.21 23.06
C GLN A 135 27.33 0.19 24.46
N PRO A 136 28.24 0.64 25.35
CA PRO A 136 27.90 1.00 26.73
C PRO A 136 26.91 2.17 26.77
N PHE A 137 25.79 1.99 27.47
CA PHE A 137 24.73 2.99 27.60
C PHE A 137 24.53 3.34 29.08
N SER A 138 24.58 4.62 29.42
CA SER A 138 24.64 5.09 30.83
C SER A 138 23.35 5.74 31.35
N GLN A 139 22.28 5.83 30.54
CA GLN A 139 21.03 6.51 30.93
C GLN A 139 20.00 5.53 31.51
N GLU A 140 20.28 5.02 32.71
CA GLU A 140 19.44 4.08 33.46
C GLU A 140 18.01 4.59 33.73
N SER A 141 17.83 5.89 33.95
CA SER A 141 16.51 6.49 34.24
C SER A 141 15.56 6.38 33.05
N ILE A 142 16.05 6.61 31.83
CA ILE A 142 15.23 6.53 30.62
C ILE A 142 14.94 5.06 30.28
N LEU A 143 15.92 4.18 30.47
CA LEU A 143 15.74 2.75 30.29
C LEU A 143 14.67 2.19 31.26
N SER A 144 14.56 2.75 32.46
CA SER A 144 13.50 2.41 33.43
C SER A 144 12.11 2.84 32.95
N ALA A 145 11.98 4.06 32.40
CA ALA A 145 10.70 4.51 31.82
C ALA A 145 10.28 3.67 30.60
N LEU A 146 11.25 3.25 29.77
CA LEU A 146 10.98 2.32 28.67
C LEU A 146 10.53 0.94 29.14
N LYS A 147 11.15 0.42 30.21
CA LYS A 147 10.74 -0.84 30.83
C LYS A 147 9.30 -0.76 31.32
N GLU A 148 8.95 0.30 32.03
CA GLU A 148 7.59 0.56 32.52
C GLU A 148 6.59 0.63 31.37
N TYR A 149 6.96 1.24 30.25
CA TYR A 149 6.10 1.25 29.06
C TYR A 149 5.87 -0.16 28.48
N VAL A 150 6.91 -0.99 28.38
CA VAL A 150 6.82 -2.35 27.82
C VAL A 150 6.06 -3.33 28.75
N THR A 151 6.13 -3.13 30.06
CA THR A 151 5.44 -3.97 31.06
C THR A 151 4.09 -3.43 31.51
N GLY A 152 3.82 -2.15 31.23
CA GLY A 152 2.61 -1.45 31.64
C GLY A 152 1.38 -1.81 30.81
N SER A 153 0.27 -1.13 31.12
CA SER A 153 -1.03 -1.28 30.45
C SER A 153 -1.27 -0.25 29.33
N LEU A 154 -0.29 0.62 29.06
CA LEU A 154 -0.40 1.64 28.03
C LEU A 154 -0.42 1.01 26.63
N THR A 155 -1.43 1.37 25.84
CA THR A 155 -1.59 0.92 24.45
C THR A 155 -1.28 2.01 23.43
N THR A 156 -0.98 3.22 23.89
CA THR A 156 -0.65 4.37 23.03
C THR A 156 0.81 4.28 22.54
N PRO A 157 1.12 4.73 21.31
CA PRO A 157 2.50 4.73 20.82
C PRO A 157 3.44 5.61 21.66
N LEU A 158 4.59 5.06 22.06
CA LEU A 158 5.64 5.83 22.73
C LEU A 158 6.53 6.57 21.72
N VAL A 159 6.78 7.85 21.96
CA VAL A 159 7.70 8.68 21.17
C VAL A 159 8.93 9.05 22.00
N VAL A 160 10.11 8.61 21.55
CA VAL A 160 11.40 9.02 22.12
C VAL A 160 11.99 10.11 21.23
N TYR A 161 12.16 11.32 21.77
CA TYR A 161 12.69 12.47 21.05
C TYR A 161 13.89 13.11 21.77
N GLY A 162 14.65 13.92 21.04
CA GLY A 162 15.88 14.55 21.52
C GLY A 162 16.78 14.99 20.36
N THR A 163 17.86 15.71 20.65
CA THR A 163 18.80 16.20 19.62
C THR A 163 19.45 15.07 18.82
N SER A 164 19.91 15.36 17.60
CA SER A 164 20.67 14.36 16.84
C SER A 164 21.91 13.91 17.62
N GLY A 165 22.22 12.61 17.59
CA GLY A 165 23.34 12.04 18.35
C GLY A 165 23.09 11.78 19.84
N CYS A 166 21.89 12.04 20.38
CA CYS A 166 21.60 11.76 21.80
C CYS A 166 21.29 10.27 22.10
N ASP A 167 21.84 9.33 21.33
CA ASP A 167 21.74 7.89 21.56
C ASP A 167 20.34 7.26 21.58
N LYS A 168 19.30 7.91 21.03
CA LYS A 168 17.92 7.37 20.96
C LYS A 168 17.86 5.97 20.36
N SER A 169 18.47 5.77 19.20
CA SER A 169 18.47 4.48 18.52
C SER A 169 19.21 3.42 19.33
N LYS A 170 20.30 3.80 20.00
CA LYS A 170 21.07 2.92 20.89
C LYS A 170 20.27 2.50 22.12
N MET A 171 19.45 3.40 22.65
CA MET A 171 18.54 3.11 23.76
C MET A 171 17.47 2.08 23.36
N ILE A 172 16.81 2.27 22.21
CA ILE A 172 15.83 1.30 21.71
C ILE A 172 16.48 -0.06 21.42
N SER A 173 17.70 -0.07 20.88
CA SER A 173 18.46 -1.30 20.62
C SER A 173 18.79 -2.04 21.91
N ASN A 174 19.20 -1.32 22.95
CA ASN A 174 19.46 -1.89 24.28
C ASN A 174 18.19 -2.48 24.90
N LEU A 175 17.05 -1.78 24.80
CA LEU A 175 15.77 -2.27 25.31
C LEU A 175 15.41 -3.60 24.63
N ALA A 176 15.52 -3.66 23.31
CA ALA A 176 15.18 -4.84 22.51
C ALA A 176 15.87 -6.13 22.99
N PHE A 177 17.17 -6.04 23.29
CA PHE A 177 17.95 -7.17 23.81
C PHE A 177 17.60 -7.52 25.26
N LYS A 178 17.14 -6.54 26.04
CA LYS A 178 16.71 -6.74 27.44
C LYS A 178 15.26 -7.19 27.58
N VAL A 179 14.43 -7.15 26.53
CA VAL A 179 12.99 -7.52 26.62
C VAL A 179 12.80 -8.92 27.21
N LYS A 180 13.72 -9.85 26.91
CA LYS A 180 13.69 -11.22 27.44
C LYS A 180 13.77 -11.29 28.97
N GLU A 181 14.51 -10.37 29.57
CA GLU A 181 14.67 -10.24 31.02
C GLU A 181 13.50 -9.48 31.65
N ILE A 182 12.83 -8.63 30.86
CA ILE A 182 11.76 -7.74 31.30
C ILE A 182 10.39 -8.43 31.24
N ARG A 183 10.16 -9.32 30.27
CA ARG A 183 8.86 -9.94 30.01
C ARG A 183 9.00 -11.45 29.80
N SER A 184 8.31 -12.22 30.63
CA SER A 184 8.36 -13.69 30.62
C SER A 184 7.37 -14.37 29.66
N SER A 185 6.42 -13.64 29.08
CA SER A 185 5.47 -14.19 28.10
C SER A 185 6.11 -14.31 26.72
N ASP A 186 5.52 -15.11 25.82
CA ASP A 186 5.91 -15.09 24.40
C ASP A 186 5.75 -13.67 23.84
N TYR A 187 6.78 -13.21 23.13
CA TYR A 187 6.80 -11.89 22.50
C TYR A 187 7.60 -11.95 21.20
N ILE A 188 7.27 -11.05 20.27
CA ILE A 188 8.05 -10.80 19.06
C ILE A 188 8.49 -9.34 19.09
N VAL A 189 9.79 -9.10 18.97
CA VAL A 189 10.35 -7.75 18.84
C VAL A 189 10.64 -7.50 17.37
N VAL A 190 9.98 -6.50 16.78
CA VAL A 190 10.24 -6.04 15.42
C VAL A 190 10.86 -4.66 15.49
N ILE A 191 12.05 -4.50 14.90
CA ILE A 191 12.76 -3.23 14.85
C ILE A 191 13.09 -2.90 13.41
N ARG A 192 12.79 -1.66 13.02
CA ARG A 192 13.13 -1.11 11.73
C ARG A 192 13.89 0.18 11.93
N TYR A 193 15.10 0.26 11.39
CA TYR A 193 15.84 1.50 11.32
C TYR A 193 15.56 2.19 9.99
N ILE A 194 15.26 3.49 10.03
CA ILE A 194 15.08 4.27 8.81
C ILE A 194 16.46 4.72 8.29
N GLY A 195 16.69 4.63 6.98
CA GLY A 195 17.94 5.04 6.34
C GLY A 195 19.07 4.02 6.39
N LEU A 196 18.76 2.75 6.66
CA LEU A 196 19.72 1.63 6.68
C LEU A 196 19.44 0.57 5.60
N THR A 197 18.36 0.69 4.85
CA THR A 197 18.04 -0.18 3.72
C THR A 197 18.87 0.24 2.50
N ALA A 198 19.49 -0.74 1.84
CA ALA A 198 20.19 -0.58 0.57
C ALA A 198 19.27 -0.15 -0.58
#